data_AF-A0A1I7J169-F1
#
_entry.id   AF-A0A1I7J169-F1
#
_cell.length_a   1.000
_cell.length_b   1.000
_cell.length_c   1.000
_cell.angle_alpha   90.00
_cell.angle_beta   90.00
_cell.angle_gamma   90.00
#
_symmetry.space_group_name_H-M   'P 1'
#
loop_
_entity.id
_entity.type
_entity.pdbx_description
1 polymer ?
#
loop_
_entity_poly.entity_id
_entity_poly.type
_entity_poly.pdbx_seq_one_letter_code
_entity_poly.pdbx_strand_id
1 'polypeptide(L)'
;MIDAAIIDLTHHLSRQPPAIVSPYLAAQAATTARASERLVRDAERWNADWARDAERQVDALRLRLETGPVTAQDLRQLDRLIDLLTEQTDTQAATFRSLEKRTRRFLKQVKARAPQDAARLAIERDRLFAAYARSCLIRFELVLALRALRAGHDPAAQSGPVFTDPAALEKYLRAPAA
;
A
#
# COMPACT_ATOMS: atom_id res chain seq x y z
N MET A 1 22.96 -5.89 14.10
CA MET A 1 22.99 -5.46 12.69
C MET A 1 21.59 -5.47 12.10
N ILE A 2 20.74 -4.51 12.49
CA ILE A 2 19.39 -4.32 11.93
C ILE A 2 19.48 -3.60 10.58
N ASP A 3 20.58 -2.88 10.32
CA ASP A 3 20.84 -2.17 9.06
C ASP A 3 20.63 -3.02 7.80
N ALA A 4 21.09 -4.27 7.76
CA ALA A 4 20.89 -5.12 6.57
C ALA A 4 19.41 -5.47 6.34
N ALA A 5 18.64 -5.73 7.41
CA ALA A 5 17.20 -5.98 7.31
C ALA A 5 16.43 -4.70 6.92
N ILE A 6 16.85 -3.54 7.42
CA ILE A 6 16.28 -2.24 7.05
C ILE A 6 16.59 -1.92 5.59
N ILE A 7 17.81 -2.17 5.13
CA ILE A 7 18.21 -1.98 3.74
C ILE A 7 17.39 -2.89 2.82
N ASP A 8 17.24 -4.17 3.17
CA ASP A 8 16.41 -5.11 2.41
C ASP A 8 14.94 -4.68 2.42
N LEU A 9 14.37 -4.28 3.56
CA LEU A 9 13.02 -3.72 3.62
C LEU A 9 12.91 -2.51 2.68
N THR A 10 13.80 -1.53 2.81
CA THR A 10 13.79 -0.31 1.99
C THR A 10 13.90 -0.63 0.49
N HIS A 11 14.74 -1.60 0.12
CA HIS A 11 14.86 -2.07 -1.25
C HIS A 11 13.56 -2.73 -1.75
N HIS A 12 12.94 -3.61 -0.95
CA HIS A 12 11.65 -4.22 -1.29
C HIS A 12 10.50 -3.20 -1.36
N LEU A 13 10.64 -2.06 -0.69
CA LEU A 13 9.66 -0.96 -0.66
C LEU A 13 9.79 0.02 -1.81
N SER A 14 11.01 0.17 -2.33
CA SER A 14 11.28 0.91 -3.56
C SER A 14 10.68 0.23 -4.80
N ARG A 15 10.28 -1.05 -4.69
CA ARG A 15 9.54 -1.73 -5.76
C ARG A 15 8.25 -0.96 -6.05
N GLN A 16 8.24 -0.33 -7.22
CA GLN A 16 7.05 0.30 -7.76
C GLN A 16 6.17 -0.79 -8.40
N PRO A 17 4.84 -0.70 -8.26
CA PRO A 17 3.96 -1.52 -9.09
C PRO A 17 4.25 -1.22 -10.57
N PRO A 18 4.00 -2.19 -11.48
CA PRO A 18 4.21 -1.99 -12.91
C PRO A 18 3.47 -0.72 -13.36
N ALA A 19 4.21 0.22 -13.94
CA ALA A 19 3.70 1.56 -14.25
C ALA A 19 2.44 1.48 -15.12
N ILE A 20 1.34 2.10 -14.66
CA ILE A 20 0.21 2.38 -15.55
C ILE A 20 0.62 3.52 -16.46
N VAL A 21 1.14 3.16 -17.64
CA VAL A 21 1.22 4.11 -18.74
C VAL A 21 -0.22 4.36 -19.16
N SER A 22 -0.76 5.55 -18.87
CA SER A 22 -2.04 6.00 -19.43
C SER A 22 -1.94 5.83 -20.93
N PRO A 23 -2.60 4.84 -21.54
CA PRO A 23 -2.26 4.55 -22.90
C PRO A 23 -2.85 5.71 -23.72
N TYR A 24 -2.05 6.24 -24.63
CA TYR A 24 -2.45 7.30 -25.55
C TYR A 24 -3.46 6.68 -26.53
N LEU A 25 -4.74 6.60 -26.11
CA LEU A 25 -5.74 5.69 -26.68
C LEU A 25 -6.84 6.44 -27.41
N ALA A 26 -6.52 6.86 -28.62
CA ALA A 26 -7.53 7.32 -29.57
C ALA A 26 -7.70 6.41 -30.79
N ALA A 27 -6.91 5.32 -30.95
CA ALA A 27 -6.90 4.60 -32.23
C ALA A 27 -7.22 3.08 -32.20
N GLN A 28 -7.08 2.35 -31.09
CA GLN A 28 -7.23 0.87 -31.11
C GLN A 28 -7.78 0.25 -29.82
N ALA A 29 -9.09 0.38 -29.58
CA ALA A 29 -9.75 -0.11 -28.37
C ALA A 29 -9.59 -1.63 -28.09
N ALA A 30 -9.53 -2.47 -29.12
CA ALA A 30 -9.36 -3.93 -28.96
C ALA A 30 -7.96 -4.34 -28.51
N THR A 31 -6.91 -3.72 -29.07
CA THR A 31 -5.50 -3.91 -28.64
C THR A 31 -5.31 -3.45 -27.19
N THR A 32 -6.09 -2.45 -26.79
CA THR A 32 -6.09 -1.89 -25.44
C THR A 32 -6.57 -2.88 -24.39
N ALA A 33 -7.68 -3.59 -24.64
CA ALA A 33 -8.27 -4.47 -23.64
C ALA A 33 -7.35 -5.66 -23.28
N ARG A 34 -6.67 -6.26 -24.26
CA ARG A 34 -5.70 -7.35 -24.01
C ARG A 34 -4.44 -6.85 -23.29
N ALA A 35 -3.96 -5.65 -23.63
CA ALA A 35 -2.85 -5.02 -22.93
C ALA A 35 -3.22 -4.71 -21.47
N SER A 36 -4.44 -4.20 -21.22
CA SER A 36 -4.98 -3.98 -19.88
C SER A 36 -5.11 -5.28 -19.09
N GLU A 37 -5.61 -6.36 -19.69
CA GLU A 37 -5.75 -7.65 -19.01
C GLU A 37 -4.40 -8.21 -18.55
N ARG A 38 -3.37 -8.12 -19.40
CA ARG A 38 -2.00 -8.52 -19.01
C ARG A 38 -1.47 -7.66 -17.87
N LEU A 39 -1.65 -6.33 -17.94
CA LEU A 39 -1.24 -5.42 -16.87
C LEU A 39 -1.94 -5.73 -15.55
N VAL A 40 -3.23 -6.07 -15.58
CA VAL A 40 -3.99 -6.50 -14.40
C VAL A 40 -3.41 -7.77 -13.81
N ARG A 41 -3.19 -8.82 -14.62
CA ARG A 41 -2.61 -10.08 -14.14
C ARG A 41 -1.20 -9.90 -13.57
N ASP A 42 -0.38 -9.09 -14.24
CA ASP A 42 0.97 -8.79 -13.78
C ASP A 42 0.93 -8.01 -12.45
N ALA A 43 0.00 -7.07 -12.28
CA ALA A 43 -0.21 -6.35 -11.02
C ALA A 43 -0.74 -7.26 -9.89
N GLU A 44 -1.69 -8.16 -10.19
CA GLU A 44 -2.22 -9.14 -9.24
C GLU A 44 -1.12 -10.09 -8.74
N ARG A 45 -0.31 -10.64 -9.66
CA ARG A 45 0.84 -11.49 -9.30
C ARG A 45 1.86 -10.71 -8.49
N TRP A 46 2.22 -9.51 -8.94
CA TRP A 46 3.18 -8.65 -8.24
C TRP A 46 2.71 -8.35 -6.80
N ASN A 47 1.43 -8.07 -6.59
CA ASN A 47 0.86 -7.86 -5.25
C ASN A 47 0.96 -9.11 -4.38
N ALA A 48 0.68 -10.29 -4.92
CA ALA A 48 0.78 -11.55 -4.18
C ALA A 48 2.22 -11.86 -3.78
N ASP A 49 3.18 -11.63 -4.68
CA ASP A 49 4.61 -11.80 -4.40
C ASP A 49 5.07 -10.82 -3.33
N TRP A 50 4.66 -9.56 -3.47
CA TRP A 50 5.06 -8.51 -2.54
C TRP A 50 4.43 -8.65 -1.15
N ALA A 51 3.17 -9.08 -1.04
CA ALA A 51 2.55 -9.36 0.26
C ALA A 51 3.33 -10.45 1.02
N ARG A 52 3.71 -11.53 0.32
CA ARG A 52 4.52 -12.61 0.90
C ARG A 52 5.91 -12.13 1.30
N ASP A 53 6.55 -11.31 0.47
CA ASP A 53 7.86 -10.73 0.78
C ASP A 53 7.76 -9.80 2.00
N ALA A 54 6.74 -8.95 2.08
CA ALA A 54 6.53 -8.03 3.20
C ALA A 54 6.33 -8.77 4.53
N GLU A 55 5.50 -9.82 4.55
CA GLU A 55 5.28 -10.66 5.72
C GLU A 55 6.59 -11.33 6.19
N ARG A 56 7.34 -11.95 5.26
CA ARG A 56 8.64 -12.56 5.57
C ARG A 56 9.64 -11.57 6.15
N GLN A 57 9.66 -10.34 5.63
CA GLN A 57 10.57 -9.30 6.09
C GLN A 57 10.20 -8.80 7.50
N VAL A 58 8.90 -8.66 7.79
CA VAL A 58 8.42 -8.35 9.16
C VAL A 58 8.78 -9.45 10.14
N ASP A 59 8.56 -10.71 9.78
CA ASP A 59 8.87 -11.84 10.65
C ASP A 59 10.38 -11.98 10.89
N ALA A 60 11.19 -11.79 9.84
CA ALA A 60 12.65 -11.76 9.97
C ALA A 60 13.12 -10.63 10.89
N LEU A 61 12.52 -9.44 10.78
CA LEU A 61 12.83 -8.32 11.67
C LEU A 61 12.38 -8.59 13.11
N ARG A 62 11.20 -9.17 13.30
CA ARG A 62 10.68 -9.57 14.61
C ARG A 62 11.63 -10.55 15.30
N LEU A 63 11.99 -11.64 14.63
CA LEU A 63 12.90 -12.65 15.16
C LEU A 63 14.25 -12.03 15.56
N ARG A 64 14.77 -11.07 14.78
CA ARG A 64 16.03 -10.38 15.09
C ARG A 64 15.93 -9.48 16.32
N LEU A 65 14.80 -8.81 16.51
CA LEU A 65 14.56 -7.99 17.70
C LEU A 65 14.29 -8.83 18.95
N GLU A 66 13.76 -10.04 18.80
CA GLU A 66 13.51 -10.96 19.92
C GLU A 66 14.78 -11.71 20.37
N THR A 67 15.74 -11.94 19.46
CA THR A 67 16.93 -12.77 19.73
C THR A 67 18.12 -12.01 20.34
N GLY A 68 18.04 -10.69 20.49
CA GLY A 68 19.11 -9.87 21.05
C GLY A 68 18.62 -8.62 21.78
N PRO A 69 19.49 -7.96 22.56
CA PRO A 69 19.14 -6.71 23.22
C PRO A 69 18.85 -5.62 22.18
N VAL A 70 17.66 -5.01 22.26
CA VAL A 70 17.24 -3.92 21.39
C VAL A 70 17.74 -2.60 21.95
N THR A 71 18.52 -1.86 21.16
CA THR A 71 19.06 -0.57 21.56
C THR A 71 18.12 0.58 21.20
N ALA A 72 18.30 1.73 21.85
CA ALA A 72 17.58 2.95 21.45
C ALA A 72 17.91 3.39 20.01
N GLN A 73 19.07 3.02 19.48
CA GLN A 73 19.42 3.29 18.08
C GLN A 73 18.58 2.45 17.13
N ASP A 74 18.40 1.16 17.44
CA ASP A 74 17.58 0.23 16.65
C ASP A 74 16.13 0.71 16.56
N LEU A 75 15.57 1.18 17.69
CA LEU A 75 14.22 1.74 17.75
C LEU A 75 14.09 3.02 16.91
N ARG A 76 15.08 3.93 16.97
CA ARG A 76 15.10 5.14 16.12
C ARG A 76 15.19 4.80 14.63
N GLN A 77 15.91 3.75 14.27
CA GLN A 77 15.99 3.30 12.88
C GLN A 77 14.65 2.72 12.40
N LEU A 78 13.95 1.98 13.26
CA LEU A 78 12.61 1.50 13.00
C LEU A 78 11.61 2.66 12.84
N ASP A 79 11.69 3.68 13.69
CA ASP A 79 10.86 4.90 13.58
C ASP A 79 11.06 5.59 12.22
N ARG A 80 12.32 5.81 11.81
CA ARG A 80 12.65 6.39 10.50
C ARG A 80 12.10 5.58 9.32
N LEU A 81 12.15 4.25 9.44
CA LEU A 81 11.60 3.35 8.42
C LEU A 81 10.08 3.47 8.33
N ILE A 82 9.39 3.52 9.48
CA ILE A 82 7.94 3.72 9.56
C ILE A 82 7.54 5.06 8.94
N ASP A 83 8.28 6.13 9.22
CA ASP A 83 7.99 7.47 8.69
C ASP A 83 8.15 7.51 7.17
N LEU A 84 9.28 7.01 6.66
CA LEU A 84 9.54 6.93 5.21
C LEU A 84 8.48 6.11 4.48
N LEU A 85 8.06 5.00 5.10
CA LEU A 85 7.00 4.15 4.56
C LEU A 85 5.63 4.83 4.53
N THR A 86 5.32 5.58 5.59
CA THR A 86 4.06 6.32 5.69
C THR A 86 4.01 7.38 4.59
N GLU A 87 5.06 8.18 4.44
CA GLU A 87 5.15 9.22 3.41
C GLU A 87 5.02 8.65 1.98
N GLN A 88 5.72 7.55 1.70
CA GLN A 88 5.62 6.88 0.40
C GLN A 88 4.21 6.34 0.12
N THR A 89 3.57 5.75 1.14
CA THR A 89 2.21 5.19 1.03
C THR A 89 1.20 6.30 0.74
N ASP A 90 1.30 7.42 1.45
CA ASP A 90 0.43 8.58 1.25
C ASP A 90 0.62 9.21 -0.14
N THR A 91 1.87 9.32 -0.59
CA THR A 91 2.20 9.84 -1.93
C THR A 91 1.64 8.95 -3.03
N GLN A 92 1.75 7.62 -2.89
CA GLN A 92 1.18 6.67 -3.84
C GLN A 92 -0.36 6.69 -3.82
N ALA A 93 -0.97 6.75 -2.64
CA ALA A 93 -2.43 6.86 -2.51
C ALA A 93 -2.97 8.15 -3.14
N ALA A 94 -2.25 9.27 -3.00
CA ALA A 94 -2.59 10.54 -3.66
C ALA A 94 -2.47 10.44 -5.19
N THR A 95 -1.37 9.86 -5.69
CA THR A 95 -1.13 9.63 -7.13
C THR A 95 -2.23 8.76 -7.72
N PHE A 96 -2.60 7.67 -7.03
CA PHE A 96 -3.66 6.76 -7.44
C PHE A 96 -5.03 7.45 -7.53
N ARG A 97 -5.40 8.25 -6.51
CA ARG A 97 -6.64 9.05 -6.53
C ARG A 97 -6.69 10.02 -7.71
N SER A 98 -5.55 10.62 -8.08
CA SER A 98 -5.45 11.49 -9.26
C SER A 98 -5.65 10.71 -10.56
N LEU A 99 -5.02 9.55 -10.67
CA LEU A 99 -5.15 8.66 -11.83
C LEU A 99 -6.60 8.17 -12.00
N GLU A 100 -7.28 7.79 -10.92
CA GLU A 100 -8.69 7.36 -10.97
C GLU A 100 -9.59 8.45 -11.55
N LYS A 101 -9.43 9.68 -11.06
CA LYS A 101 -10.19 10.84 -11.57
C LYS A 101 -9.93 11.06 -13.06
N ARG A 102 -8.68 10.97 -13.50
CA ARG A 102 -8.31 11.14 -14.91
C ARG A 102 -8.90 10.05 -15.79
N THR A 103 -8.78 8.79 -15.39
CA THR A 103 -9.32 7.64 -16.13
C THR A 103 -10.85 7.66 -16.19
N ARG A 104 -11.53 8.07 -15.11
CA ARG A 104 -12.99 8.23 -15.11
C ARG A 104 -13.45 9.30 -16.11
N ARG A 105 -12.71 10.42 -16.24
CA ARG A 105 -12.98 11.46 -17.24
C ARG A 105 -12.76 10.93 -18.67
N PHE A 106 -11.68 10.20 -18.89
CA PHE A 106 -11.41 9.56 -20.19
C PHE A 106 -12.52 8.59 -20.60
N LEU A 107 -12.96 7.70 -19.70
CA LEU A 107 -14.06 6.77 -19.99
C LEU A 107 -15.37 7.48 -20.35
N LYS A 108 -15.68 8.62 -19.72
CA LYS A 108 -16.84 9.44 -20.12
C LYS A 108 -16.74 9.92 -21.57
N GLN A 109 -15.54 10.32 -22.01
CA GLN A 109 -15.30 10.75 -23.39
C GLN A 109 -15.41 9.57 -24.37
N VAL A 110 -14.86 8.42 -24.02
CA VAL A 110 -14.96 7.20 -24.85
C VAL A 110 -16.41 6.74 -24.96
N LYS A 111 -17.19 6.77 -23.88
CA LYS A 111 -18.61 6.38 -23.88
C LYS A 111 -19.45 7.17 -24.90
N ALA A 112 -19.10 8.44 -25.14
CA ALA A 112 -19.79 9.28 -26.12
C ALA A 112 -19.47 8.90 -27.58
N ARG A 113 -18.33 8.26 -27.85
CA ARG A 113 -17.86 7.92 -29.21
C ARG A 113 -17.98 6.43 -29.53
N ALA A 114 -17.77 5.57 -28.55
CA ALA A 114 -17.71 4.12 -28.68
C ALA A 114 -18.26 3.44 -27.40
N PRO A 115 -19.60 3.35 -27.24
CA PRO A 115 -20.22 2.91 -25.99
C PRO A 115 -19.94 1.44 -25.64
N GLN A 116 -19.81 0.56 -26.64
CA GLN A 116 -19.50 -0.86 -26.43
C GLN A 116 -18.06 -1.07 -25.92
N ASP A 117 -17.11 -0.32 -26.48
CA ASP A 117 -15.71 -0.33 -26.02
C ASP A 117 -15.58 0.28 -24.61
N ALA A 118 -16.36 1.32 -24.31
CA ALA A 118 -16.37 1.95 -22.99
C ALA A 118 -16.79 0.97 -21.87
N ALA A 119 -17.74 0.08 -22.12
CA ALA A 119 -18.15 -0.94 -21.16
C ALA A 119 -17.03 -1.94 -20.87
N ARG A 120 -16.34 -2.42 -21.92
CA ARG A 120 -15.20 -3.34 -21.77
C ARG A 120 -14.01 -2.68 -21.07
N LEU A 121 -13.69 -1.44 -21.42
CA LEU A 121 -12.63 -0.68 -20.77
C LEU A 121 -12.95 -0.35 -19.31
N ALA A 122 -14.22 -0.18 -18.95
CA ALA A 122 -14.63 0.05 -17.57
C ALA A 122 -14.34 -1.17 -16.68
N ILE A 123 -14.60 -2.39 -17.16
CA ILE A 123 -14.30 -3.63 -16.43
C ILE A 123 -12.80 -3.78 -16.17
N GLU A 124 -11.97 -3.62 -17.21
CA GLU A 124 -10.51 -3.72 -17.06
C GLU A 124 -9.95 -2.61 -16.16
N ARG A 125 -10.53 -1.41 -16.23
CA ARG A 125 -10.24 -0.33 -15.27
C ARG A 125 -10.56 -0.80 -13.85
N ASP A 126 -11.78 -1.26 -13.57
CA ASP A 126 -12.17 -1.65 -12.22
C ASP A 126 -11.20 -2.69 -11.63
N ARG A 127 -10.81 -3.69 -12.42
CA ARG A 127 -9.82 -4.68 -12.00
C ARG A 127 -8.44 -4.09 -11.74
N LEU A 128 -7.95 -3.23 -12.63
CA LEU A 128 -6.67 -2.55 -12.46
C LEU A 128 -6.65 -1.68 -11.19
N PHE A 129 -7.71 -0.91 -10.96
CA PHE A 129 -7.85 -0.07 -9.78
C PHE A 129 -7.99 -0.90 -8.50
N ALA A 130 -8.66 -2.05 -8.55
CA ALA A 130 -8.68 -2.99 -7.43
C ALA A 130 -7.29 -3.55 -7.10
N ALA A 131 -6.50 -3.92 -8.12
CA ALA A 131 -5.13 -4.37 -7.92
C ALA A 131 -4.26 -3.28 -7.29
N TYR A 132 -4.39 -2.03 -7.73
CA TYR A 132 -3.67 -0.90 -7.13
C TYR A 132 -4.13 -0.57 -5.70
N ALA A 133 -5.43 -0.66 -5.42
CA ALA A 133 -5.95 -0.51 -4.06
C ALA A 133 -5.37 -1.60 -3.14
N ARG A 134 -5.25 -2.84 -3.62
CA ARG A 134 -4.60 -3.92 -2.87
C ARG A 134 -3.12 -3.61 -2.61
N SER A 135 -2.41 -3.04 -3.59
CA SER A 135 -1.02 -2.59 -3.42
C SER A 135 -0.90 -1.57 -2.28
N CYS A 136 -1.77 -0.55 -2.26
CA CYS A 136 -1.77 0.44 -1.18
C CYS A 136 -2.06 -0.21 0.18
N LEU A 137 -3.04 -1.13 0.22
CA LEU A 137 -3.40 -1.85 1.45
C LEU A 137 -2.23 -2.68 2.00
N ILE A 138 -1.46 -3.37 1.16
CA ILE A 138 -0.26 -4.11 1.60
C ILE A 138 0.76 -3.18 2.27
N ARG A 139 0.96 -1.96 1.75
CA ARG A 139 1.85 -0.98 2.42
C ARG A 139 1.32 -0.53 3.77
N PHE A 140 0.01 -0.26 3.85
CA PHE A 140 -0.62 0.10 5.11
C PHE A 140 -0.50 -1.02 6.14
N GLU A 141 -0.77 -2.27 5.75
CA GLU A 141 -0.61 -3.46 6.59
C GLU A 141 0.84 -3.57 7.10
N LEU A 142 1.83 -3.34 6.25
CA LEU A 142 3.24 -3.35 6.62
C LEU A 142 3.61 -2.23 7.61
N VAL A 143 3.18 -0.99 7.37
CA VAL A 143 3.39 0.13 8.30
C VAL A 143 2.80 -0.20 9.68
N LEU A 144 1.58 -0.75 9.71
CA LEU A 144 0.93 -1.15 10.95
C LEU A 144 1.68 -2.27 11.67
N ALA A 145 2.17 -3.27 10.94
CA ALA A 145 2.97 -4.35 11.51
C ALA A 145 4.28 -3.84 12.14
N LEU A 146 4.96 -2.89 11.49
CA LEU A 146 6.17 -2.26 12.02
C LEU A 146 5.87 -1.38 13.25
N ARG A 147 4.76 -0.64 13.27
CA ARG A 147 4.31 0.11 14.44
C ARG A 147 4.00 -0.82 15.62
N ALA A 148 3.32 -1.94 15.36
CA ALA A 148 3.05 -2.94 16.39
C ALA A 148 4.35 -3.53 16.95
N LEU A 149 5.31 -3.84 16.08
CA LEU A 149 6.64 -4.32 16.48
C LEU A 149 7.38 -3.26 17.33
N ARG A 150 7.35 -2.00 16.91
CA ARG A 150 7.94 -0.87 17.65
C ARG A 150 7.34 -0.70 19.04
N ALA A 151 6.01 -0.82 19.17
CA ALA A 151 5.29 -0.72 20.43
C ALA A 151 5.55 -1.91 21.38
N GLY A 152 5.89 -3.08 20.84
CA GLY A 152 6.29 -4.24 21.63
C GLY A 152 7.61 -4.06 22.39
N HIS A 153 8.52 -3.24 21.85
CA HIS A 153 9.84 -2.99 22.45
C HIS A 153 9.96 -1.67 23.22
N ASP A 154 9.07 -0.71 22.97
CA ASP A 154 8.91 0.45 23.84
C ASP A 154 7.41 0.82 23.93
N PRO A 155 6.76 0.50 25.07
CA PRO A 155 5.34 0.73 25.28
C PRO A 155 4.91 2.20 25.18
N ALA A 156 5.82 3.15 25.36
CA ALA A 156 5.50 4.58 25.20
C ALA A 156 5.23 4.94 23.73
N ALA A 157 5.63 4.08 22.78
CA ALA A 157 5.31 4.22 21.36
C ALA A 157 3.95 3.62 20.96
N GLN A 158 3.14 3.13 21.92
CA GLN A 158 1.77 2.72 21.63
C GLN A 158 0.95 3.92 21.12
N SER A 159 0.43 3.81 19.91
CA SER A 159 -0.44 4.80 19.30
C SER A 159 -1.83 4.77 19.94
N GLY A 160 -1.93 5.34 21.14
CA GLY A 160 -3.16 5.52 21.89
C GLY A 160 -3.36 4.54 23.06
N PRO A 161 -4.30 4.85 23.96
CA PRO A 161 -4.61 3.99 25.11
C PRO A 161 -5.17 2.63 24.67
N VAL A 162 -4.72 1.55 25.32
CA VAL A 162 -5.28 0.21 25.15
C VAL A 162 -6.57 0.11 25.96
N PHE A 163 -7.68 -0.18 25.28
CA PHE A 163 -8.97 -0.39 25.92
C PHE A 163 -9.24 -1.88 26.09
N THR A 164 -9.27 -2.34 27.33
CA THR A 164 -9.73 -3.69 27.68
C THR A 164 -11.25 -3.75 27.91
N ASP A 165 -11.90 -2.59 27.95
CA ASP A 165 -13.35 -2.41 28.15
C ASP A 165 -13.96 -1.67 26.95
N PRO A 166 -14.97 -2.24 26.27
CA PRO A 166 -15.72 -1.59 25.20
C PRO A 166 -16.30 -0.21 25.58
N ALA A 167 -16.74 -0.03 26.84
CA ALA A 167 -17.31 1.25 27.28
C ALA A 167 -16.25 2.36 27.38
N ALA A 168 -15.01 2.00 27.72
CA ALA A 168 -13.88 2.93 27.75
C ALA A 168 -13.46 3.39 26.34
N LEU A 169 -13.50 2.47 25.36
CA LEU A 169 -13.29 2.81 23.95
C LEU A 169 -14.38 3.76 23.43
N GLU A 170 -15.64 3.46 23.72
CA GLU A 170 -16.76 4.30 23.27
C GLU A 170 -16.68 5.72 23.84
N LYS A 171 -16.31 5.84 25.12
CA LYS A 171 -16.09 7.14 25.76
C LYS A 171 -14.95 7.93 25.12
N TYR A 172 -13.85 7.27 24.77
CA TYR A 172 -12.72 7.89 24.10
C TYR A 172 -13.06 8.37 22.68
N LEU A 173 -13.78 7.56 21.90
CA LEU A 173 -14.21 7.92 20.54
C LEU A 173 -15.23 9.07 20.50
N ARG A 174 -16.02 9.22 21.56
CA ARG A 174 -17.00 10.31 21.71
C ARG A 174 -16.40 11.60 22.29
N ALA A 175 -15.18 11.56 22.81
CA ALA A 175 -14.51 12.75 23.30
C ALA A 175 -14.15 13.65 22.11
N PRO A 176 -14.45 14.97 22.16
CA PRO A 176 -14.00 15.89 21.12
C PRO A 176 -12.47 15.88 21.07
N ALA A 177 -11.91 15.77 19.87
CA ALA A 177 -10.47 15.83 19.66
C ALA A 177 -9.92 17.14 20.25
N ALA A 178 -8.96 17.02 21.16
CA ALA A 178 -8.27 18.16 21.77
C ALA A 178 -7.35 18.86 20.76
#